data_AF-A0A1H8FVL3-F1
#
_entry.id   AF-A0A1H8FVL3-F1
#
_cell.length_a   1.000
_cell.length_b   1.000
_cell.length_c   1.000
_cell.angle_alpha   90.00
_cell.angle_beta   90.00
_cell.angle_gamma   90.00
#
_symmetry.space_group_name_H-M   'P 1'
#
loop_
_entity.id
_entity.type
_entity.pdbx_description
1 polymer ?
#
loop_
_entity_poly.entity_id
_entity_poly.type
_entity_poly.pdbx_seq_one_letter_code
_entity_poly.pdbx_strand_id
1 'polypeptide(L)'
;MNGIMLVGCAIIIFFLAYRIYGRWLLHTWGVDENAKTPAFKYNDGQDFTPASKFTVFSHQFSSITGAGPVTGPIIAAMYGWLPAFLWIIVGGIFFGAVQDFTALYASVKNEGKSMGMLIEHYIGKTGRRLFLLFCWLFTLLVIAAFADIVANTFNGFSKDGALITPNAAAASISMLFIFVAILFGLFIKKFKPNEKVRLVLGIILLIAMLAVGIAFPIYLDRMIWLYVVFAYIFAASVMPMWILKQPRDYLSTFLLLAMIAGGVIGVLAVNPTINMPAFVGFNVNGKDLFPILFITIACGAVSGFHSLVSSGTSSKTISNEKDTLFVGYGSMLVESVLGVVSLVIVCSAATNGQLPEGTPFQIFSTAVAGFFAMFGMPHDIANCILTMCVSALALTSLDAVARIGRMSFQELFSVDEGQEMSFVQKLCTNKYFATLITLFIGYLLCLGGYMNIWPLFGAANQLLSALVLISLAIFLKTTGRKGFMLYIPMVVMFCVTLTALVEAVYSIVVKLSMGQFVFAVDGLQLIIALALMILAVSVTIHCGKELVNSKENIQINN
;
A
#
# COMPACT_ATOMS: atom_id res chain seq x y z
N MET A 1 18.13 2.08 24.19
CA MET A 1 17.19 1.00 23.80
C MET A 1 17.83 0.23 22.66
N ASN A 2 17.67 -1.10 22.61
CA ASN A 2 18.32 -1.93 21.58
C ASN A 2 17.32 -2.32 20.47
N GLY A 3 17.76 -2.24 19.20
CA GLY A 3 16.96 -2.64 18.04
C GLY A 3 16.50 -4.10 18.04
N ILE A 4 17.34 -5.04 18.51
CA ILE A 4 16.94 -6.46 18.65
C ILE A 4 15.79 -6.59 19.64
N MET A 5 15.82 -5.83 20.73
CA MET A 5 14.78 -5.88 21.74
C MET A 5 13.44 -5.42 21.15
N LEU A 6 13.43 -4.33 20.38
CA LEU A 6 12.20 -3.83 19.75
C LEU A 6 11.64 -4.81 18.70
N VAL A 7 12.48 -5.31 17.80
CA VAL A 7 12.05 -6.29 16.79
C VAL A 7 11.61 -7.59 17.45
N GLY A 8 12.37 -8.11 18.41
CA GLY A 8 12.05 -9.33 19.15
C GLY A 8 10.73 -9.22 19.94
N CYS A 9 10.53 -8.11 20.65
CA CYS A 9 9.26 -7.82 21.32
C CYS A 9 8.10 -7.77 20.32
N ALA A 10 8.25 -7.07 19.19
CA ALA A 10 7.22 -7.00 18.17
C ALA A 10 6.87 -8.38 17.59
N ILE A 11 7.87 -9.20 17.25
CA ILE A 11 7.65 -10.57 16.73
C ILE A 11 6.89 -11.42 17.75
N ILE A 12 7.27 -11.36 19.04
CA ILE A 12 6.56 -12.11 20.09
C ILE A 12 5.11 -11.62 20.24
N ILE A 13 4.91 -10.31 20.29
CA ILE A 13 3.57 -9.71 20.43
C ILE A 13 2.68 -10.10 19.23
N PHE A 14 3.19 -9.99 17.99
CA PHE A 14 2.44 -10.36 16.80
C PHE A 14 2.19 -11.86 16.71
N PHE A 15 3.14 -12.70 17.12
CA PHE A 15 2.93 -14.14 17.21
C PHE A 15 1.81 -14.49 18.20
N LEU A 16 1.81 -13.88 19.38
CA LEU A 16 0.75 -14.05 20.38
C LEU A 16 -0.59 -13.52 19.87
N ALA A 17 -0.62 -12.36 19.21
CA ALA A 17 -1.81 -11.80 18.60
C ALA A 17 -2.40 -12.76 17.55
N TYR A 18 -1.57 -13.34 16.68
CA TYR A 18 -2.01 -14.35 15.70
C TYR A 18 -2.59 -15.59 16.38
N ARG A 19 -1.89 -16.12 17.39
CA ARG A 19 -2.26 -17.40 18.05
C ARG A 19 -3.48 -17.28 18.95
N ILE A 20 -3.67 -16.12 19.59
CA ILE A 20 -4.74 -15.89 20.57
C ILE A 20 -5.88 -15.13 19.89
N TYR A 21 -5.66 -13.87 19.54
CA TYR A 21 -6.70 -12.98 19.03
C TYR A 21 -7.17 -13.38 17.62
N GLY A 22 -6.24 -13.64 16.69
CA GLY A 22 -6.56 -14.08 15.34
C GLY A 22 -7.36 -15.40 15.31
N ARG A 23 -6.94 -16.41 16.09
CA ARG A 23 -7.71 -17.65 16.22
C ARG A 23 -9.06 -17.44 16.89
N TRP A 24 -9.14 -16.59 17.90
CA TRP A 24 -10.41 -16.22 18.52
C TRP A 24 -11.37 -15.58 17.52
N LEU A 25 -10.89 -14.70 16.63
CA LEU A 25 -11.69 -14.12 15.53
C LEU A 25 -12.17 -15.21 14.56
N LEU A 26 -11.28 -16.11 14.13
CA LEU A 26 -11.61 -17.22 13.24
C LEU A 26 -12.75 -18.09 13.80
N HIS A 27 -12.67 -18.44 15.09
CA HIS A 27 -13.73 -19.20 15.76
C HIS A 27 -15.01 -18.37 15.96
N THR A 28 -14.88 -17.09 16.32
CA THR A 28 -16.01 -16.21 16.57
C THR A 28 -16.85 -15.93 15.31
N TRP A 29 -16.22 -15.89 14.14
CA TRP A 29 -16.91 -15.66 12.86
C TRP A 29 -17.35 -16.93 12.15
N GLY A 30 -17.09 -18.10 12.72
CA GLY A 30 -17.56 -19.39 12.19
C GLY A 30 -16.99 -19.70 10.81
N VAL A 31 -15.68 -19.56 10.64
CA VAL A 31 -14.96 -20.01 9.44
C VAL A 31 -15.14 -21.53 9.30
N ASP A 32 -15.57 -21.98 8.12
CA ASP A 32 -15.88 -23.39 7.87
C ASP A 32 -14.82 -24.02 6.97
N GLU A 33 -14.08 -24.99 7.53
CA GLU A 33 -13.01 -25.70 6.84
C GLU A 33 -13.53 -26.61 5.71
N ASN A 34 -14.82 -26.96 5.73
CA ASN A 34 -15.46 -27.82 4.74
C ASN A 34 -16.20 -27.05 3.65
N ALA A 35 -16.35 -25.73 3.80
CA ALA A 35 -17.04 -24.90 2.81
C ALA A 35 -16.23 -24.82 1.51
N LYS A 36 -16.90 -25.02 0.37
CA LYS A 36 -16.31 -24.80 -0.94
C LYS A 36 -16.11 -23.31 -1.17
N THR A 37 -14.86 -22.90 -1.33
CA THR A 37 -14.50 -21.50 -1.61
C THR A 37 -14.89 -21.09 -3.04
N PRO A 38 -14.95 -19.78 -3.34
CA PRO A 38 -15.21 -19.27 -4.68
C PRO A 38 -14.21 -19.81 -5.71
N ALA A 39 -12.95 -20.01 -5.30
CA ALA A 39 -11.90 -20.57 -6.15
C ALA A 39 -12.26 -21.96 -6.71
N PHE A 40 -12.99 -22.77 -5.95
CA PHE A 40 -13.50 -24.06 -6.42
C PHE A 40 -14.86 -23.95 -7.12
N LYS A 41 -15.76 -23.09 -6.63
CA LYS A 41 -17.12 -22.97 -7.17
C LYS A 41 -17.15 -22.36 -8.57
N TYR A 42 -16.28 -21.38 -8.84
CA TYR A 42 -16.24 -20.60 -10.08
C TYR A 42 -14.95 -20.77 -10.87
N ASN A 43 -14.25 -21.91 -10.69
CA ASN A 43 -12.94 -22.14 -11.28
C ASN A 43 -12.94 -21.94 -12.81
N ASP A 44 -12.31 -20.86 -13.27
CA ASP A 44 -12.24 -20.43 -14.66
C ASP A 44 -10.82 -20.51 -15.24
N GLY A 45 -9.84 -20.90 -14.42
CA GLY A 45 -8.43 -20.95 -14.79
C GLY A 45 -7.77 -19.58 -15.04
N GLN A 46 -8.47 -18.47 -14.73
CA GLN A 46 -8.01 -17.10 -14.92
C GLN A 46 -8.08 -16.31 -13.62
N ASP A 47 -9.27 -15.86 -13.22
CA ASP A 47 -9.49 -15.05 -12.02
C ASP A 47 -9.78 -15.93 -10.79
N PHE A 48 -10.48 -17.04 -11.00
CA PHE A 48 -10.83 -18.01 -9.97
C PHE A 48 -10.06 -19.30 -10.22
N THR A 49 -9.09 -19.57 -9.36
CA THR A 49 -8.29 -20.79 -9.45
C THR A 49 -7.77 -21.17 -8.08
N PRO A 50 -8.03 -22.39 -7.58
CA PRO A 50 -7.58 -22.80 -6.25
C PRO A 50 -6.06 -22.85 -6.21
N ALA A 51 -5.48 -22.08 -5.29
CA ALA A 51 -4.04 -22.03 -5.06
C ALA A 51 -3.71 -22.48 -3.62
N SER A 52 -2.44 -22.84 -3.40
CA SER A 52 -1.97 -23.22 -2.07
C SER A 52 -1.99 -22.03 -1.12
N LYS A 53 -2.18 -22.28 0.18
CA LYS A 53 -2.16 -21.23 1.21
C LYS A 53 -0.94 -20.31 1.14
N PHE A 54 0.23 -20.88 0.82
CA PHE A 54 1.48 -20.12 0.72
C PHE A 54 1.55 -19.28 -0.56
N THR A 55 1.01 -19.78 -1.67
CA THR A 55 0.91 -19.02 -2.92
C THR A 55 0.01 -17.81 -2.73
N VAL A 56 -1.17 -17.99 -2.13
CA VAL A 56 -2.10 -16.90 -1.86
C VAL A 56 -1.53 -15.93 -0.83
N PHE A 57 -0.89 -16.43 0.24
CA PHE A 57 -0.19 -15.59 1.21
C PHE A 57 0.89 -14.75 0.54
N SER A 58 1.72 -15.34 -0.31
CA SER A 58 2.81 -14.63 -0.98
C SER A 58 2.27 -13.54 -1.90
N HIS A 59 1.20 -13.83 -2.64
CA HIS A 59 0.54 -12.86 -3.50
C HIS A 59 -0.12 -11.71 -2.70
N GLN A 60 -0.83 -12.03 -1.63
CA GLN A 60 -1.41 -11.04 -0.72
C GLN A 60 -0.30 -10.17 -0.15
N PHE A 61 0.70 -10.80 0.48
CA PHE A 61 1.82 -10.15 1.13
C PHE A 61 2.59 -9.24 0.18
N SER A 62 2.97 -9.71 -1.01
CA SER A 62 3.69 -8.89 -1.99
C SER A 62 2.85 -7.72 -2.53
N SER A 63 1.53 -7.86 -2.57
CA SER A 63 0.62 -6.83 -3.06
C SER A 63 0.32 -5.76 -2.00
N ILE A 64 0.31 -6.14 -0.71
CA ILE A 64 0.09 -5.19 0.39
C ILE A 64 1.39 -4.51 0.83
N THR A 65 2.50 -5.26 0.81
CA THR A 65 3.84 -4.81 1.21
C THR A 65 4.44 -3.93 0.13
N GLY A 66 3.90 -2.71 0.01
CA GLY A 66 4.39 -1.68 -0.88
C GLY A 66 5.44 -0.78 -0.22
N ALA A 67 5.51 0.46 -0.68
CA ALA A 67 6.37 1.50 -0.11
C ALA A 67 5.92 1.99 1.29
N GLY A 68 4.61 1.94 1.56
CA GLY A 68 4.00 2.54 2.76
C GLY A 68 4.56 2.03 4.08
N PRO A 69 4.73 0.70 4.30
CA PRO A 69 5.28 0.14 5.54
C PRO A 69 6.72 0.52 5.82
N VAL A 70 7.48 0.97 4.81
CA VAL A 70 8.84 1.50 4.99
C VAL A 70 8.77 3.01 5.20
N THR A 71 8.10 3.74 4.30
CA THR A 71 8.07 5.19 4.32
C THR A 71 7.34 5.77 5.54
N GLY A 72 6.19 5.21 5.91
CA GLY A 72 5.36 5.70 7.01
C GLY A 72 6.12 5.73 8.34
N PRO A 73 6.67 4.60 8.81
CA PRO A 73 7.48 4.56 10.04
C PRO A 73 8.69 5.48 10.01
N ILE A 74 9.34 5.63 8.85
CA ILE A 74 10.48 6.52 8.68
C ILE A 74 10.10 8.00 8.85
N ILE A 75 9.00 8.44 8.22
CA ILE A 75 8.50 9.81 8.39
C ILE A 75 8.03 10.02 9.84
N ALA A 76 7.30 9.05 10.41
CA ALA A 76 6.75 9.16 11.76
C ALA A 76 7.80 9.11 12.87
N ALA A 77 9.02 8.63 12.59
CA ALA A 77 10.13 8.63 13.54
C ALA A 77 10.49 10.02 14.07
N MET A 78 10.05 11.10 13.40
CA MET A 78 10.19 12.48 13.89
C MET A 78 9.55 12.72 15.27
N TYR A 79 8.53 11.94 15.66
CA TYR A 79 7.90 12.01 16.99
C TYR A 79 8.64 11.21 18.07
N GLY A 80 9.72 10.51 17.69
CA GLY A 80 10.40 9.52 18.51
C GLY A 80 9.99 8.10 18.13
N TRP A 81 10.77 7.11 18.59
CA TRP A 81 10.54 5.71 18.21
C TRP A 81 9.32 5.10 18.93
N LEU A 82 8.99 5.56 20.14
CA LEU A 82 7.96 4.90 20.97
C LEU A 82 6.54 5.11 20.43
N PRO A 83 6.08 6.33 20.09
CA PRO A 83 4.74 6.52 19.53
C PRO A 83 4.53 5.75 18.21
N ALA A 84 5.54 5.79 17.33
CA ALA A 84 5.50 5.07 16.05
C ALA A 84 5.43 3.54 16.30
N PHE A 85 6.26 3.02 17.19
CA PHE A 85 6.25 1.61 17.57
C PHE A 85 4.88 1.18 18.13
N LEU A 86 4.34 1.93 19.10
CA LEU A 86 3.04 1.62 19.70
C LEU A 86 1.92 1.60 18.66
N TRP A 87 1.91 2.55 17.73
CA TRP A 87 0.90 2.59 16.69
C TRP A 87 1.03 1.43 15.69
N ILE A 88 2.25 1.04 15.31
CA ILE A 88 2.47 -0.14 14.46
C ILE A 88 1.94 -1.41 15.15
N ILE A 89 2.20 -1.57 16.46
CA ILE A 89 1.71 -2.72 17.23
C ILE A 89 0.17 -2.70 17.33
N VAL A 90 -0.40 -1.63 17.89
CA VAL A 90 -1.83 -1.55 18.19
C VAL A 90 -2.66 -1.49 16.91
N GLY A 91 -2.27 -0.63 15.97
CA GLY A 91 -2.90 -0.51 14.67
C GLY A 91 -2.79 -1.82 13.88
N GLY A 92 -1.58 -2.40 13.79
CA GLY A 92 -1.38 -3.66 13.06
C GLY A 92 -2.26 -4.80 13.57
N ILE A 93 -2.39 -4.97 14.89
CA ILE A 93 -3.14 -6.07 15.51
C ILE A 93 -4.65 -5.88 15.46
N PHE A 94 -5.13 -4.69 15.85
CA PHE A 94 -6.56 -4.46 16.13
C PHE A 94 -7.28 -3.72 15.00
N PHE A 95 -6.54 -3.07 14.09
CA PHE A 95 -7.11 -2.30 12.99
C PHE A 95 -6.83 -3.03 11.67
N GLY A 96 -5.56 -3.01 11.22
CA GLY A 96 -5.16 -3.56 9.93
C GLY A 96 -5.47 -5.05 9.81
N ALA A 97 -4.93 -5.88 10.70
CA ALA A 97 -5.06 -7.34 10.55
C ALA A 97 -6.51 -7.81 10.70
N VAL A 98 -7.29 -7.15 11.55
CA VAL A 98 -8.74 -7.39 11.68
C VAL A 98 -9.46 -7.01 10.38
N GLN A 99 -9.18 -5.84 9.82
CA GLN A 99 -9.80 -5.38 8.59
C GLN A 99 -9.49 -6.31 7.42
N ASP A 100 -8.22 -6.67 7.24
CA ASP A 100 -7.76 -7.51 6.12
C ASP A 100 -8.35 -8.90 6.17
N PHE A 101 -8.34 -9.52 7.35
CA PHE A 101 -8.97 -10.81 7.57
C PHE A 101 -10.47 -10.75 7.30
N THR A 102 -11.16 -9.75 7.85
CA THR A 102 -12.62 -9.62 7.67
C THR A 102 -12.98 -9.33 6.22
N ALA A 103 -12.21 -8.49 5.51
CA ALA A 103 -12.44 -8.18 4.10
C ALA A 103 -12.28 -9.41 3.21
N LEU A 104 -11.22 -10.19 3.43
CA LEU A 104 -10.99 -11.45 2.74
C LEU A 104 -12.14 -12.44 3.01
N TYR A 105 -12.49 -12.62 4.29
CA TYR A 105 -13.55 -13.53 4.70
C TYR A 105 -14.93 -13.12 4.16
N ALA A 106 -15.28 -11.83 4.24
CA ALA A 106 -16.53 -11.30 3.70
C ALA A 106 -16.64 -11.52 2.20
N SER A 107 -15.55 -11.30 1.45
CA SER A 107 -15.50 -11.57 0.02
C SER A 107 -15.67 -13.06 -0.29
N VAL A 108 -14.99 -13.95 0.44
CA VAL A 108 -15.14 -15.42 0.29
C VAL A 108 -16.58 -15.86 0.54
N LYS A 109 -17.23 -15.36 1.60
CA LYS A 109 -18.64 -15.65 1.91
C LYS A 109 -19.63 -15.06 0.91
N ASN A 110 -19.18 -14.11 0.10
CA ASN A 110 -19.94 -13.48 -0.97
C ASN A 110 -19.35 -13.80 -2.33
N GLU A 111 -18.89 -15.05 -2.52
CA GLU A 111 -18.59 -15.58 -3.86
C GLU A 111 -17.38 -14.91 -4.55
N GLY A 112 -16.47 -14.31 -3.79
CA GLY A 112 -15.30 -13.62 -4.31
C GLY A 112 -15.61 -12.23 -4.88
N LYS A 113 -16.75 -11.64 -4.48
CA LYS A 113 -17.11 -10.25 -4.84
C LYS A 113 -16.11 -9.25 -4.26
N SER A 114 -15.80 -8.21 -5.05
CA SER A 114 -14.94 -7.11 -4.62
C SER A 114 -15.60 -6.26 -3.53
N MET A 115 -14.82 -5.48 -2.78
CA MET A 115 -15.37 -4.55 -1.78
C MET A 115 -16.43 -3.60 -2.38
N GLY A 116 -16.26 -3.11 -3.60
CA GLY A 116 -17.26 -2.26 -4.26
C GLY A 116 -18.60 -2.96 -4.47
N MET A 117 -18.57 -4.25 -4.85
CA MET A 117 -19.77 -5.07 -5.01
C MET A 117 -20.41 -5.45 -3.66
N LEU A 118 -19.60 -5.66 -2.62
CA LEU A 118 -20.11 -5.86 -1.25
C LEU A 118 -20.81 -4.62 -0.73
N ILE A 119 -20.23 -3.44 -0.97
CA ILE A 119 -20.83 -2.15 -0.62
C ILE A 119 -22.16 -1.98 -1.36
N GLU A 120 -22.21 -2.28 -2.66
CA GLU A 120 -23.47 -2.23 -3.39
C GLU A 120 -24.50 -3.19 -2.81
N HIS A 121 -24.10 -4.41 -2.48
CA HIS A 121 -25.01 -5.44 -1.97
C HIS A 121 -25.58 -5.11 -0.58
N TYR A 122 -24.76 -4.56 0.33
CA TYR A 122 -25.16 -4.30 1.71
C TYR A 122 -25.59 -2.86 2.01
N ILE A 123 -25.19 -1.89 1.18
CA ILE A 123 -25.44 -0.45 1.41
C ILE A 123 -26.23 0.16 0.24
N GLY A 124 -25.95 -0.26 -1.00
CA GLY A 124 -26.66 0.16 -2.20
C GLY A 124 -25.79 0.90 -3.23
N LYS A 125 -26.40 1.21 -4.38
CA LYS A 125 -25.72 1.82 -5.55
C LYS A 125 -25.06 3.16 -5.23
N THR A 126 -25.68 3.98 -4.39
CA THR A 126 -25.10 5.26 -3.96
C THR A 126 -23.81 5.04 -3.16
N GLY A 127 -23.80 4.08 -2.24
CA GLY A 127 -22.61 3.68 -1.50
C GLY A 127 -21.47 3.24 -2.42
N ARG A 128 -21.78 2.44 -3.47
CA ARG A 128 -20.80 2.03 -4.48
C ARG A 128 -20.22 3.22 -5.25
N ARG A 129 -21.04 4.16 -5.71
CA ARG A 129 -20.56 5.36 -6.43
C ARG A 129 -19.64 6.21 -5.56
N LEU A 130 -20.01 6.45 -4.30
CA LEU A 130 -19.17 7.17 -3.34
C LEU A 130 -17.83 6.46 -3.12
N PHE A 131 -17.86 5.13 -2.97
CA PHE A 131 -16.65 4.31 -2.83
C PHE A 131 -15.75 4.33 -4.07
N LEU A 132 -16.31 4.27 -5.28
CA LEU A 132 -15.52 4.33 -6.52
C LEU A 132 -14.88 5.70 -6.72
N LEU A 133 -15.62 6.78 -6.47
CA LEU A 133 -15.08 8.13 -6.49
C LEU A 133 -13.96 8.29 -5.45
N PHE A 134 -14.16 7.72 -4.26
CA PHE A 134 -13.14 7.66 -3.23
C PHE A 134 -11.87 6.95 -3.71
N CYS A 135 -12.04 5.74 -4.24
CA CYS A 135 -10.95 4.91 -4.72
C CYS A 135 -10.16 5.63 -5.82
N TRP A 136 -10.84 6.33 -6.72
CA TRP A 136 -10.20 7.15 -7.74
C TRP A 136 -9.37 8.29 -7.12
N LEU A 137 -9.94 9.13 -6.26
CA LEU A 137 -9.20 10.22 -5.59
C LEU A 137 -8.00 9.71 -4.80
N PHE A 138 -8.16 8.59 -4.09
CA PHE A 138 -7.07 7.92 -3.39
C PHE A 138 -5.95 7.51 -4.34
N THR A 139 -6.28 6.92 -5.50
CA THR A 139 -5.25 6.50 -6.47
C THR A 139 -4.44 7.68 -7.01
N LEU A 140 -5.05 8.86 -7.18
CA LEU A 140 -4.35 10.08 -7.61
C LEU A 140 -3.26 10.47 -6.59
N LEU A 141 -3.59 10.41 -5.29
CA LEU A 141 -2.67 10.75 -4.21
C LEU A 141 -1.52 9.74 -4.10
N VAL A 142 -1.81 8.45 -4.27
CA VAL A 142 -0.77 7.40 -4.24
C VAL A 142 0.16 7.52 -5.44
N ILE A 143 -0.39 7.73 -6.64
CA ILE A 143 0.40 7.97 -7.86
C ILE A 143 1.35 9.14 -7.62
N ALA A 144 0.83 10.25 -7.11
CA ALA A 144 1.61 11.45 -6.89
C ALA A 144 2.72 11.26 -5.84
N ALA A 145 2.40 10.66 -4.68
CA ALA A 145 3.37 10.46 -3.62
C ALA A 145 4.47 9.47 -4.03
N PHE A 146 4.12 8.32 -4.62
CA PHE A 146 5.11 7.28 -4.92
C PHE A 146 5.91 7.60 -6.19
N ALA A 147 5.31 8.23 -7.21
CA ALA A 147 6.05 8.66 -8.38
C ALA A 147 7.13 9.68 -8.01
N ASP A 148 6.80 10.62 -7.10
CA ASP A 148 7.78 11.59 -6.60
C ASP A 148 8.89 10.92 -5.78
N ILE A 149 8.56 9.99 -4.88
CA ILE A 149 9.58 9.27 -4.08
C ILE A 149 10.52 8.50 -5.00
N VAL A 150 10.00 7.80 -6.02
CA VAL A 150 10.82 7.06 -6.99
C VAL A 150 11.70 8.01 -7.79
N ALA A 151 11.14 9.09 -8.34
CA ALA A 151 11.90 10.08 -9.11
C ALA A 151 13.02 10.75 -8.30
N ASN A 152 12.76 11.09 -7.03
CA ASN A 152 13.78 11.60 -6.11
C ASN A 152 14.85 10.55 -5.77
N THR A 153 14.43 9.29 -5.61
CA THR A 153 15.34 8.18 -5.31
C THR A 153 16.26 7.87 -6.50
N PHE A 154 15.78 8.07 -7.73
CA PHE A 154 16.55 7.89 -8.97
C PHE A 154 17.39 9.09 -9.36
N ASN A 155 17.20 10.25 -8.72
CA ASN A 155 17.96 11.46 -9.05
C ASN A 155 19.46 11.20 -8.91
N GLY A 156 20.17 11.24 -10.05
CA GLY A 156 21.59 10.93 -10.13
C GLY A 156 22.50 12.06 -9.62
N PHE A 157 21.93 13.20 -9.23
CA PHE A 157 22.69 14.39 -8.85
C PHE A 157 22.30 14.88 -7.45
N SER A 158 23.31 15.22 -6.64
CA SER A 158 23.11 15.95 -5.39
C SER A 158 22.73 17.41 -5.66
N LYS A 159 22.36 18.16 -4.61
CA LYS A 159 22.09 19.59 -4.71
C LYS A 159 23.29 20.39 -5.24
N ASP A 160 24.50 19.91 -4.96
CA ASP A 160 25.76 20.53 -5.37
C ASP A 160 26.27 19.99 -6.72
N GLY A 161 25.49 19.16 -7.40
CA GLY A 161 25.83 18.56 -8.70
C GLY A 161 26.72 17.31 -8.62
N ALA A 162 27.03 16.81 -7.43
CA ALA A 162 27.81 15.59 -7.27
C ALA A 162 27.03 14.35 -7.75
N LEU A 163 27.73 13.38 -8.33
CA LEU A 163 27.13 12.15 -8.83
C LEU A 163 26.72 11.23 -7.66
N ILE A 164 25.46 10.83 -7.63
CA ILE A 164 24.92 9.85 -6.69
C ILE A 164 24.78 8.51 -7.42
N THR A 165 25.89 7.78 -7.53
CA THR A 165 25.97 6.50 -8.25
C THR A 165 24.93 5.47 -7.79
N PRO A 166 24.65 5.28 -6.47
CA PRO A 166 23.62 4.32 -6.04
C PRO A 166 22.22 4.62 -6.60
N ASN A 167 21.86 5.90 -6.70
CA ASN A 167 20.57 6.32 -7.26
C ASN A 167 20.50 6.05 -8.76
N ALA A 168 21.54 6.43 -9.50
CA ALA A 168 21.64 6.23 -10.94
C ALA A 168 21.67 4.73 -11.30
N ALA A 169 22.38 3.92 -10.52
CA ALA A 169 22.37 2.46 -10.66
C ALA A 169 20.96 1.89 -10.40
N ALA A 170 20.29 2.30 -9.32
CA ALA A 170 18.93 1.85 -9.02
C ALA A 170 17.92 2.18 -10.15
N ALA A 171 18.05 3.36 -10.75
CA ALA A 171 17.26 3.76 -11.90
C ALA A 171 17.55 2.89 -13.13
N SER A 172 18.83 2.61 -13.40
CA SER A 172 19.27 1.80 -14.54
C SER A 172 18.79 0.36 -14.44
N ILE A 173 18.94 -0.24 -13.25
CA ILE A 173 18.43 -1.58 -12.96
C ILE A 173 16.91 -1.58 -13.14
N SER A 174 16.19 -0.56 -12.65
CA SER A 174 14.73 -0.48 -12.77
C SER A 174 14.25 -0.39 -14.22
N MET A 175 14.98 0.34 -15.07
CA MET A 175 14.70 0.37 -16.51
C MET A 175 14.91 -1.00 -17.15
N LEU A 176 16.06 -1.65 -16.89
CA LEU A 176 16.32 -3.01 -17.36
C LEU A 176 15.25 -3.99 -16.88
N PHE A 177 14.80 -3.84 -15.64
CA PHE A 177 13.76 -4.66 -15.03
C PHE A 177 12.45 -4.62 -15.81
N ILE A 178 12.05 -3.45 -16.31
CA ILE A 178 10.84 -3.29 -17.13
C ILE A 178 10.97 -4.07 -18.44
N PHE A 179 12.09 -3.90 -19.15
CA PHE A 179 12.32 -4.58 -20.43
C PHE A 179 12.40 -6.10 -20.26
N VAL A 180 13.17 -6.57 -19.28
CA VAL A 180 13.35 -7.99 -19.01
C VAL A 180 12.05 -8.63 -18.51
N ALA A 181 11.25 -7.95 -17.69
CA ALA A 181 9.94 -8.45 -17.29
C ALA A 181 9.03 -8.71 -18.51
N ILE A 182 9.02 -7.79 -19.49
CA ILE A 182 8.24 -7.97 -20.73
C ILE A 182 8.73 -9.19 -21.51
N LEU A 183 10.04 -9.32 -21.72
CA LEU A 183 10.62 -10.47 -22.42
C LEU A 183 10.35 -11.78 -21.68
N PHE A 184 10.45 -11.78 -20.35
CA PHE A 184 10.17 -12.92 -19.50
C PHE A 184 8.68 -13.32 -19.57
N GLY A 185 7.76 -12.34 -19.58
CA GLY A 185 6.34 -12.59 -19.78
C GLY A 185 6.02 -13.22 -21.15
N LEU A 186 6.63 -12.70 -22.21
CA LEU A 186 6.51 -13.27 -23.56
C LEU A 186 7.07 -14.70 -23.61
N PHE A 187 8.20 -14.96 -22.95
CA PHE A 187 8.79 -16.29 -22.84
C PHE A 187 7.87 -17.27 -22.10
N ILE A 188 7.34 -16.88 -20.94
CA ILE A 188 6.41 -17.70 -20.16
C ILE A 188 5.17 -18.04 -21.00
N LYS A 189 4.60 -17.04 -21.70
CA LYS A 189 3.41 -17.26 -22.51
C LYS A 189 3.66 -18.21 -23.69
N LYS A 190 4.82 -18.07 -24.35
CA LYS A 190 5.15 -18.85 -25.55
C LYS A 190 5.55 -20.29 -25.22
N PHE A 191 6.41 -20.48 -24.21
CA PHE A 191 7.03 -21.78 -23.94
C PHE A 191 6.40 -22.54 -22.77
N LYS A 192 5.55 -21.88 -21.96
CA LYS A 192 4.88 -22.45 -20.77
C LYS A 192 5.85 -23.31 -19.91
N PRO A 193 7.02 -22.78 -19.54
CA PRO A 193 8.03 -23.52 -18.79
C PRO A 193 7.49 -23.96 -17.42
N ASN A 194 8.02 -25.07 -16.90
CA ASN A 194 7.69 -25.52 -15.55
C ASN A 194 8.20 -24.50 -14.49
N GLU A 195 7.75 -24.65 -13.23
CA GLU A 195 8.10 -23.72 -12.14
C GLU A 195 9.60 -23.62 -11.87
N LYS A 196 10.33 -24.74 -11.96
CA LYS A 196 11.78 -24.77 -11.70
C LYS A 196 12.55 -23.94 -12.72
N VAL A 197 12.20 -24.05 -14.01
CA VAL A 197 12.83 -23.27 -15.08
C VAL A 197 12.51 -21.78 -14.91
N ARG A 198 11.27 -21.43 -14.54
CA ARG A 198 10.89 -20.03 -14.25
C ARG A 198 11.70 -19.44 -13.10
N LEU A 199 11.89 -20.22 -12.02
CA LEU A 199 12.66 -19.81 -10.85
C LEU A 199 14.13 -19.56 -11.21
N VAL A 200 14.79 -20.56 -11.80
CA VAL A 200 16.23 -20.48 -12.15
C VAL A 200 16.49 -19.35 -13.14
N LEU A 201 15.67 -19.26 -14.20
CA LEU A 201 15.79 -18.20 -15.19
C LEU A 201 15.54 -16.82 -14.57
N GLY A 202 14.53 -16.70 -13.70
CA GLY A 202 14.23 -15.45 -13.00
C GLY A 202 15.40 -14.95 -12.14
N ILE A 203 16.06 -15.86 -11.39
CA ILE A 203 17.24 -15.53 -10.59
C ILE A 203 18.42 -15.10 -11.47
N ILE A 204 18.70 -15.83 -12.55
CA ILE A 204 19.78 -15.49 -13.49
C ILE A 204 19.55 -14.11 -14.10
N LEU A 205 18.32 -13.85 -14.57
CA LEU A 205 17.96 -12.55 -15.14
C LEU A 205 18.08 -11.42 -14.11
N LEU A 206 17.66 -11.66 -12.87
CA LEU A 206 17.76 -10.69 -11.79
C LEU A 206 19.22 -10.33 -11.49
N ILE A 207 20.10 -11.32 -11.34
CA ILE A 207 21.54 -11.10 -11.12
C ILE A 207 22.16 -10.35 -12.31
N ALA A 208 21.81 -10.74 -13.54
CA ALA A 208 22.30 -10.08 -14.74
C ALA A 208 21.89 -8.60 -14.81
N MET A 209 20.63 -8.27 -14.49
CA MET A 209 20.15 -6.89 -14.47
C MET A 209 20.81 -6.05 -13.38
N LEU A 210 21.04 -6.63 -12.19
CA LEU A 210 21.78 -5.96 -11.11
C LEU A 210 23.21 -5.65 -11.57
N ALA A 211 23.92 -6.64 -12.12
CA ALA A 211 25.30 -6.47 -12.58
C ALA A 211 25.41 -5.41 -13.69
N VAL A 212 24.55 -5.47 -14.71
CA VAL A 212 24.55 -4.51 -15.83
C VAL A 212 24.14 -3.13 -15.35
N GLY A 213 23.10 -3.00 -14.52
CA GLY A 213 22.64 -1.70 -14.05
C GLY A 213 23.61 -1.01 -13.08
N ILE A 214 24.40 -1.76 -12.31
CA ILE A 214 25.48 -1.21 -11.49
C ILE A 214 26.68 -0.80 -12.36
N ALA A 215 26.98 -1.57 -13.41
CA ALA A 215 28.09 -1.27 -14.31
C ALA A 215 27.81 -0.06 -15.24
N PHE A 216 26.54 0.17 -15.60
CA PHE A 216 26.12 1.22 -16.53
C PHE A 216 25.03 2.14 -15.91
N PRO A 217 25.38 2.95 -14.90
CA PRO A 217 24.44 3.88 -14.26
C PRO A 217 24.03 5.04 -15.20
N ILE A 218 22.73 5.29 -15.27
CA ILE A 218 22.09 6.37 -16.02
C ILE A 218 21.86 7.55 -15.08
N TYR A 219 22.56 8.65 -15.33
CA TYR A 219 22.44 9.89 -14.55
C TYR A 219 21.46 10.84 -15.22
N LEU A 220 20.27 10.97 -14.62
CA LEU A 220 19.26 11.95 -15.00
C LEU A 220 18.75 12.65 -13.75
N ASP A 221 18.24 13.86 -13.94
CA ASP A 221 17.62 14.62 -12.87
C ASP A 221 16.24 14.06 -12.50
N ARG A 222 15.72 14.52 -11.34
CA ARG A 222 14.40 14.17 -10.84
C ARG A 222 13.28 14.39 -11.86
N MET A 223 13.28 15.50 -12.60
CA MET A 223 12.17 15.86 -13.50
C MET A 223 12.13 14.94 -14.72
N ILE A 224 13.28 14.58 -15.29
CA ILE A 224 13.35 13.61 -16.38
C ILE A 224 12.87 12.25 -15.88
N TRP A 225 13.33 11.81 -14.70
CA TRP A 225 12.83 10.55 -14.11
C TRP A 225 11.34 10.57 -13.85
N LEU A 226 10.79 11.71 -13.45
CA LEU A 226 9.35 11.87 -13.27
C LEU A 226 8.60 11.61 -14.58
N TYR A 227 9.04 12.18 -15.70
CA TYR A 227 8.45 11.90 -17.02
C TYR A 227 8.57 10.43 -17.41
N VAL A 228 9.72 9.81 -17.17
CA VAL A 228 9.94 8.38 -17.44
C VAL A 228 8.99 7.52 -16.61
N VAL A 229 8.83 7.81 -15.32
CA VAL A 229 7.92 7.09 -14.42
C VAL A 229 6.47 7.21 -14.89
N PHE A 230 6.01 8.41 -15.27
CA PHE A 230 4.64 8.60 -15.76
C PHE A 230 4.39 7.93 -17.12
N ALA A 231 5.36 7.98 -18.04
CA ALA A 231 5.28 7.27 -19.32
C ALA A 231 5.23 5.75 -19.11
N TYR A 232 6.05 5.24 -18.18
CA TYR A 232 6.05 3.84 -17.79
C TYR A 232 4.69 3.41 -17.20
N ILE A 233 4.17 4.16 -16.22
CA ILE A 233 2.90 3.82 -15.56
C ILE A 233 1.72 3.87 -16.54
N PHE A 234 1.75 4.79 -17.52
CA PHE A 234 0.76 4.81 -18.60
C PHE A 234 0.76 3.49 -19.36
N ALA A 235 1.94 3.03 -19.79
CA ALA A 235 2.07 1.74 -20.45
C ALA A 235 1.60 0.58 -19.55
N ALA A 236 1.99 0.59 -18.27
CA ALA A 236 1.62 -0.44 -17.32
C ALA A 236 0.11 -0.53 -17.05
N SER A 237 -0.59 0.60 -16.98
CA SER A 237 -2.04 0.63 -16.75
C SER A 237 -2.86 0.12 -17.93
N VAL A 238 -2.38 0.39 -19.16
CA VAL A 238 -3.07 0.05 -20.42
C VAL A 238 -2.74 -1.37 -20.91
N MET A 239 -1.51 -1.84 -20.69
CA MET A 239 -1.08 -3.17 -21.15
C MET A 239 -1.77 -4.30 -20.37
N PRO A 240 -2.01 -5.45 -21.02
CA PRO A 240 -2.45 -6.67 -20.35
C PRO A 240 -1.51 -7.07 -19.20
N MET A 241 -2.10 -7.54 -18.09
CA MET A 241 -1.37 -7.85 -16.87
C MET A 241 -0.25 -8.89 -17.08
N TRP A 242 -0.47 -9.88 -17.94
CA TRP A 242 0.47 -10.96 -18.23
C TRP A 242 1.74 -10.50 -18.96
N ILE A 243 1.71 -9.35 -19.63
CA ILE A 243 2.87 -8.83 -20.37
C ILE A 243 3.91 -8.24 -19.42
N LEU A 244 3.46 -7.39 -18.50
CA LEU A 244 4.36 -6.59 -17.65
C LEU A 244 4.17 -6.90 -16.17
N LYS A 245 2.98 -6.66 -15.62
CA LYS A 245 2.78 -6.71 -14.16
C LYS A 245 3.05 -8.10 -13.58
N GLN A 246 2.45 -9.17 -14.11
CA GLN A 246 2.64 -10.52 -13.58
C GLN A 246 4.13 -10.97 -13.60
N PRO A 247 4.85 -10.88 -14.74
CA PRO A 247 6.29 -11.20 -14.78
C PRO A 247 7.13 -10.32 -13.85
N ARG A 248 6.82 -9.02 -13.79
CA ARG A 248 7.53 -8.05 -12.95
C ARG A 248 7.34 -8.36 -11.47
N ASP A 249 6.10 -8.59 -11.04
CA ASP A 249 5.75 -8.96 -9.67
C ASP A 249 6.43 -10.27 -9.25
N TYR A 250 6.50 -11.24 -10.17
CA TYR A 250 7.21 -12.49 -9.91
C TYR A 250 8.70 -12.25 -9.62
N LEU A 251 9.37 -11.46 -10.46
CA LEU A 251 10.78 -11.12 -10.25
C LEU A 251 11.00 -10.26 -8.99
N SER A 252 10.10 -9.31 -8.70
CA SER A 252 10.24 -8.38 -7.57
C SER A 252 9.95 -9.04 -6.23
N THR A 253 9.18 -10.14 -6.21
CA THR A 253 8.92 -10.92 -4.98
C THR A 253 10.23 -11.44 -4.36
N PHE A 254 11.19 -11.89 -5.18
CA PHE A 254 12.48 -12.34 -4.67
C PHE A 254 13.29 -11.20 -4.06
N LEU A 255 13.26 -10.02 -4.69
CA LEU A 255 13.90 -8.81 -4.16
C LEU A 255 13.29 -8.38 -2.82
N LEU A 256 11.95 -8.40 -2.72
CA LEU A 256 11.23 -8.09 -1.50
C LEU A 256 11.65 -9.02 -0.37
N LEU A 257 11.59 -10.34 -0.60
CA LEU A 257 11.94 -11.33 0.42
C LEU A 257 13.41 -11.23 0.85
N ALA A 258 14.33 -11.04 -0.11
CA ALA A 258 15.74 -10.87 0.17
C ALA A 258 16.03 -9.62 1.00
N MET A 259 15.38 -8.49 0.68
CA MET A 259 15.53 -7.23 1.41
C MET A 259 14.99 -7.33 2.84
N ILE A 260 13.81 -7.91 3.04
CA ILE A 260 13.23 -8.10 4.38
C ILE A 260 14.12 -9.02 5.21
N ALA A 261 14.51 -10.17 4.65
CA ALA A 261 15.40 -11.10 5.33
C ALA A 261 16.74 -10.42 5.67
N GLY A 262 17.31 -9.66 4.74
CA GLY A 262 18.51 -8.87 4.93
C GLY A 262 18.40 -7.85 6.06
N GLY A 263 17.32 -7.08 6.11
CA GLY A 263 17.06 -6.12 7.17
C GLY A 263 16.90 -6.78 8.54
N VAL A 264 16.12 -7.87 8.63
CA VAL A 264 15.94 -8.61 9.89
C VAL A 264 17.24 -9.25 10.36
N ILE A 265 17.94 -9.96 9.49
CA ILE A 265 19.23 -10.60 9.82
C ILE A 265 20.26 -9.53 10.21
N GLY A 266 20.31 -8.41 9.48
CA GLY A 266 21.18 -7.28 9.79
C GLY A 266 20.93 -6.73 11.20
N VAL A 267 19.67 -6.47 11.56
CA VAL A 267 19.32 -6.02 12.92
C VAL A 267 19.73 -7.06 13.98
N LEU A 268 19.48 -8.35 13.73
CA LEU A 268 19.83 -9.43 14.67
C LEU A 268 21.34 -9.64 14.83
N ALA A 269 22.13 -9.43 13.77
CA ALA A 269 23.57 -9.63 13.80
C ALA A 269 24.32 -8.42 14.37
N VAL A 270 23.89 -7.21 14.02
CA VAL A 270 24.58 -5.96 14.36
C VAL A 270 24.16 -5.42 15.72
N ASN A 271 22.96 -5.77 16.18
CA ASN A 271 22.43 -5.35 17.46
C ASN A 271 22.39 -3.80 17.62
N PRO A 272 21.78 -3.07 16.66
CA PRO A 272 21.94 -1.63 16.56
C PRO A 272 21.34 -0.90 17.75
N THR A 273 22.04 0.14 18.22
CA THR A 273 21.53 1.05 19.25
C THR A 273 20.56 2.04 18.64
N ILE A 274 19.44 2.27 19.32
CA ILE A 274 18.47 3.28 18.91
C ILE A 274 18.99 4.66 19.37
N ASN A 275 19.26 5.53 18.39
CA ASN A 275 19.83 6.87 18.59
C ASN A 275 18.77 7.98 18.57
N MET A 276 17.51 7.64 18.33
CA MET A 276 16.37 8.54 18.43
C MET A 276 15.80 8.56 19.86
N PRO A 277 15.35 9.72 20.39
CA PRO A 277 14.58 9.77 21.63
C PRO A 277 13.33 8.88 21.57
N ALA A 278 12.89 8.36 22.73
CA ALA A 278 11.64 7.61 22.82
C ALA A 278 10.44 8.47 22.42
N PHE A 279 10.41 9.71 22.90
CA PHE A 279 9.38 10.68 22.60
C PHE A 279 10.04 12.05 22.43
N VAL A 280 9.70 12.74 21.34
CA VAL A 280 10.22 14.08 21.05
C VAL A 280 9.24 15.15 21.54
N GLY A 281 7.95 15.02 21.21
CA GLY A 281 6.93 15.99 21.60
C GLY A 281 5.58 15.71 20.95
N PHE A 282 4.52 16.34 21.47
CA PHE A 282 3.18 16.28 20.87
C PHE A 282 3.03 17.15 19.63
N ASN A 283 3.85 18.21 19.51
CA ASN A 283 3.98 19.00 18.29
C ASN A 283 5.46 19.01 17.90
N VAL A 284 5.77 18.59 16.66
CA VAL A 284 7.13 18.58 16.12
C VAL A 284 7.09 19.25 14.76
N ASN A 285 7.89 20.31 14.57
CA ASN A 285 7.94 21.10 13.33
C ASN A 285 6.55 21.63 12.89
N GLY A 286 5.71 22.02 13.85
CA GLY A 286 4.35 22.53 13.58
C GLY A 286 3.34 21.44 13.19
N LYS A 287 3.67 20.16 13.35
CA LYS A 287 2.77 19.03 13.10
C LYS A 287 2.43 18.32 14.41
N ASP A 288 1.15 18.21 14.72
CA ASP A 288 0.68 17.52 15.92
C ASP A 288 0.74 16.00 15.76
N LEU A 289 1.10 15.28 16.83
CA LEU A 289 1.23 13.83 16.84
C LEU A 289 -0.11 13.17 16.48
N PHE A 290 -1.18 13.61 17.11
CA PHE A 290 -2.53 13.30 16.67
C PHE A 290 -3.01 14.46 15.80
N PRO A 291 -3.50 14.21 14.57
CA PRO A 291 -3.71 12.92 13.90
C PRO A 291 -2.53 12.47 13.02
N ILE A 292 -1.48 13.30 12.86
CA ILE A 292 -0.48 13.13 11.79
C ILE A 292 0.29 11.81 11.87
N LEU A 293 0.66 11.34 13.05
CA LEU A 293 1.37 10.06 13.20
C LEU A 293 0.53 8.89 12.67
N PHE A 294 -0.76 8.90 12.97
CA PHE A 294 -1.68 7.82 12.62
C PHE A 294 -1.89 7.77 11.10
N ILE A 295 -2.09 8.92 10.44
CA ILE A 295 -2.23 8.96 8.97
C ILE A 295 -0.90 8.67 8.27
N THR A 296 0.22 9.02 8.89
CA THR A 296 1.55 8.83 8.30
C THR A 296 1.92 7.36 8.23
N ILE A 297 1.69 6.61 9.32
CA ILE A 297 1.81 5.15 9.34
C ILE A 297 0.44 4.55 8.97
N ALA A 298 0.09 4.72 7.70
CA ALA A 298 -1.05 4.07 7.08
C ALA A 298 -0.77 2.57 6.89
N CYS A 299 -0.10 2.18 5.79
CA CYS A 299 0.37 0.81 5.60
C CYS A 299 1.41 0.45 6.68
N GLY A 300 1.36 -0.78 7.21
CA GLY A 300 2.07 -1.20 8.43
C GLY A 300 1.22 -1.11 9.70
N ALA A 301 0.15 -0.32 9.74
CA ALA A 301 -0.82 -0.28 10.84
C ALA A 301 -2.25 -0.54 10.36
N VAL A 302 -2.74 0.18 9.35
CA VAL A 302 -4.08 0.01 8.77
C VAL A 302 -4.16 0.60 7.35
N SER A 303 -4.61 -0.19 6.38
CA SER A 303 -4.76 0.27 5.00
C SER A 303 -6.08 -0.12 4.37
N GLY A 304 -6.84 0.87 3.90
CA GLY A 304 -8.03 0.64 3.08
C GLY A 304 -7.69 -0.06 1.76
N PHE A 305 -6.50 0.17 1.19
CA PHE A 305 -6.06 -0.47 -0.05
C PHE A 305 -5.93 -1.99 0.09
N HIS A 306 -5.45 -2.49 1.23
CA HIS A 306 -5.32 -3.94 1.46
C HIS A 306 -6.65 -4.67 1.33
N SER A 307 -7.76 -4.06 1.76
CA SER A 307 -9.09 -4.63 1.58
C SER A 307 -9.49 -4.82 0.11
N LEU A 308 -8.99 -3.96 -0.79
CA LEU A 308 -9.19 -4.08 -2.23
C LEU A 308 -8.41 -5.27 -2.77
N VAL A 309 -7.19 -5.50 -2.28
CA VAL A 309 -6.37 -6.66 -2.63
C VAL A 309 -7.03 -7.95 -2.11
N SER A 310 -7.40 -7.98 -0.83
CA SER A 310 -8.04 -9.10 -0.16
C SER A 310 -9.32 -9.55 -0.89
N SER A 311 -10.21 -8.60 -1.20
CA SER A 311 -11.51 -8.89 -1.83
C SER A 311 -11.45 -9.02 -3.36
N GLY A 312 -10.47 -8.39 -4.01
CA GLY A 312 -10.38 -8.35 -5.47
C GLY A 312 -9.55 -9.49 -6.07
N THR A 313 -8.62 -10.06 -5.29
CA THR A 313 -7.65 -11.05 -5.79
C THR A 313 -7.55 -12.30 -4.91
N SER A 314 -7.16 -12.16 -3.64
CA SER A 314 -6.88 -13.30 -2.77
C SER A 314 -8.13 -14.15 -2.47
N SER A 315 -9.29 -13.53 -2.33
CA SER A 315 -10.58 -14.23 -2.12
C SER A 315 -10.94 -15.20 -3.26
N LYS A 316 -10.50 -14.91 -4.48
CA LYS A 316 -10.81 -15.70 -5.68
C LYS A 316 -9.89 -16.91 -5.86
N THR A 317 -8.77 -16.95 -5.13
CA THR A 317 -7.74 -18.01 -5.28
C THR A 317 -7.58 -18.87 -4.02
N ILE A 318 -8.19 -18.48 -2.91
CA ILE A 318 -8.09 -19.23 -1.65
C ILE A 318 -8.80 -20.58 -1.75
N SER A 319 -8.09 -21.66 -1.42
CA SER A 319 -8.60 -23.03 -1.53
C SER A 319 -9.42 -23.46 -0.30
N ASN A 320 -9.14 -22.91 0.88
CA ASN A 320 -9.89 -23.23 2.10
C ASN A 320 -10.19 -21.95 2.91
N GLU A 321 -11.38 -21.85 3.50
CA GLU A 321 -11.71 -20.68 4.32
C GLU A 321 -10.81 -20.55 5.55
N LYS A 322 -10.33 -21.66 6.13
CA LYS A 322 -9.38 -21.65 7.25
C LYS A 322 -8.12 -20.84 6.96
N ASP A 323 -7.69 -20.85 5.70
CA ASP A 323 -6.47 -20.15 5.28
C ASP A 323 -6.67 -18.63 5.24
N THR A 324 -7.91 -18.11 5.35
CA THR A 324 -8.17 -16.66 5.38
C THR A 324 -7.49 -15.97 6.56
N LEU A 325 -7.32 -16.66 7.70
CA LEU A 325 -6.55 -16.15 8.84
C LEU A 325 -5.06 -16.03 8.51
N PHE A 326 -4.49 -17.07 7.90
CA PHE A 326 -3.07 -17.09 7.53
C PHE A 326 -2.77 -16.05 6.45
N VAL A 327 -3.64 -15.95 5.44
CA VAL A 327 -3.49 -15.04 4.30
C VAL A 327 -3.78 -13.60 4.71
N GLY A 328 -4.94 -13.29 5.30
CA GLY A 328 -5.33 -11.90 5.60
C GLY A 328 -4.68 -11.36 6.88
N TYR A 329 -4.96 -11.99 8.03
CA TYR A 329 -4.42 -11.52 9.31
C TYR A 329 -2.90 -11.71 9.37
N GLY A 330 -2.40 -12.87 8.91
CA GLY A 330 -0.99 -13.21 8.94
C GLY A 330 -0.14 -12.31 8.04
N SER A 331 -0.56 -12.00 6.82
CA SER A 331 0.22 -11.11 5.93
C SER A 331 0.36 -9.71 6.53
N MET A 332 -0.72 -9.18 7.11
CA MET A 332 -0.71 -7.86 7.72
C MET A 332 0.25 -7.80 8.92
N LEU A 333 0.27 -8.83 9.77
CA LEU A 333 1.23 -8.87 10.89
C LEU A 333 2.68 -8.92 10.41
N VAL A 334 2.98 -9.68 9.34
CA VAL A 334 4.34 -9.71 8.76
C VAL A 334 4.70 -8.35 8.15
N GLU A 335 3.74 -7.64 7.55
CA GLU A 335 3.94 -6.27 7.08
C GLU A 335 4.22 -5.30 8.25
N SER A 336 3.51 -5.45 9.37
CA SER A 336 3.78 -4.67 10.59
C SER A 336 5.17 -4.96 11.17
N VAL A 337 5.69 -6.20 11.06
CA VAL A 337 7.09 -6.50 11.39
C VAL A 337 8.04 -5.70 10.52
N LEU A 338 7.79 -5.62 9.20
CA LEU A 338 8.59 -4.76 8.31
C LEU A 338 8.51 -3.28 8.72
N GLY A 339 7.35 -2.82 9.19
CA GLY A 339 7.20 -1.47 9.74
C GLY A 339 8.08 -1.22 10.97
N VAL A 340 8.12 -2.17 11.91
CA VAL A 340 9.00 -2.10 13.09
C VAL A 340 10.47 -2.16 12.68
N VAL A 341 10.83 -3.03 11.74
CA VAL A 341 12.21 -3.15 11.23
C VAL A 341 12.64 -1.83 10.58
N SER A 342 11.78 -1.22 9.76
CA SER A 342 12.04 0.08 9.12
C SER A 342 12.24 1.19 10.15
N LEU A 343 11.41 1.21 11.20
CA LEU A 343 11.54 2.14 12.32
C LEU A 343 12.87 1.95 13.09
N VAL A 344 13.23 0.71 13.39
CA VAL A 344 14.48 0.40 14.10
C VAL A 344 15.69 0.82 13.28
N ILE A 345 15.69 0.48 11.98
CA ILE A 345 16.77 0.82 11.05
C ILE A 345 16.97 2.34 11.02
N VAL A 346 15.91 3.12 10.77
CA VAL A 346 16.05 4.58 10.70
C VAL A 346 16.43 5.21 12.03
N CYS A 347 15.85 4.75 13.14
CA CYS A 347 16.18 5.30 14.45
C CYS A 347 17.60 4.92 14.89
N SER A 348 18.18 3.85 14.35
CA SER A 348 19.59 3.51 14.53
C SER A 348 20.53 4.33 13.65
N ALA A 349 20.09 4.69 12.43
CA ALA A 349 20.84 5.55 11.54
C ALA A 349 20.84 7.03 11.98
N ALA A 350 19.93 7.42 12.88
CA ALA A 350 19.87 8.77 13.43
C ALA A 350 21.17 9.17 14.14
N THR A 351 21.58 10.43 13.99
CA THR A 351 22.75 11.00 14.65
C THR A 351 22.29 12.14 15.55
N ASN A 352 22.68 12.13 16.83
CA ASN A 352 22.27 13.14 17.83
C ASN A 352 20.75 13.37 17.90
N GLY A 353 19.95 12.31 17.71
CA GLY A 353 18.48 12.40 17.71
C GLY A 353 17.88 13.11 16.48
N GLN A 354 18.66 13.29 15.41
CA GLN A 354 18.17 13.79 14.12
C GLN A 354 18.21 12.69 13.07
N LEU A 355 17.15 12.65 12.25
CA LEU A 355 17.03 11.70 11.15
C LEU A 355 17.98 12.08 10.00
N PRO A 356 18.58 11.11 9.29
CA PRO A 356 19.41 11.39 8.12
C PRO A 356 18.62 12.09 7.01
N GLU A 357 19.31 12.89 6.19
CA GLU A 357 18.72 13.49 4.99
C GLU A 357 18.58 12.44 3.87
N GLY A 358 17.49 12.53 3.10
CA GLY A 358 17.24 11.67 1.94
C GLY A 358 15.78 11.25 1.83
N THR A 359 15.44 10.53 0.77
CA THR A 359 14.15 9.85 0.71
C THR A 359 14.13 8.71 1.73
N PRO A 360 12.94 8.31 2.23
CA PRO A 360 12.82 7.16 3.11
C PRO A 360 13.46 5.88 2.53
N PHE A 361 13.45 5.73 1.21
CA PHE A 361 14.09 4.59 0.54
C PHE A 361 15.61 4.66 0.58
N GLN A 362 16.19 5.84 0.36
CA GLN A 362 17.63 6.05 0.44
C GLN A 362 18.13 5.83 1.88
N ILE A 363 17.40 6.36 2.86
CA ILE A 363 17.75 6.21 4.28
C ILE A 363 17.71 4.73 4.68
N PHE A 364 16.61 4.03 4.36
CA PHE A 364 16.48 2.60 4.63
C PHE A 364 17.57 1.79 3.95
N SER A 365 17.82 2.04 2.66
CA SER A 365 18.77 1.27 1.85
C SER A 365 20.20 1.48 2.31
N THR A 366 20.59 2.71 2.63
CA THR A 366 21.93 3.03 3.13
C THR A 366 22.17 2.40 4.50
N ALA A 367 21.20 2.47 5.40
CA ALA A 367 21.32 1.88 6.73
C ALA A 367 21.41 0.34 6.67
N VAL A 368 20.60 -0.31 5.83
CA VAL A 368 20.68 -1.77 5.63
C VAL A 368 21.96 -2.17 4.90
N ALA A 369 22.44 -1.39 3.93
CA ALA A 369 23.70 -1.62 3.21
C ALA A 369 24.90 -1.65 4.18
N GLY A 370 24.89 -0.79 5.20
CA GLY A 370 25.87 -0.81 6.29
C GLY A 370 25.98 -2.18 6.98
N PHE A 371 24.85 -2.88 7.18
CA PHE A 371 24.86 -4.22 7.78
C PHE A 371 25.43 -5.27 6.82
N PHE A 372 25.09 -5.19 5.52
CA PHE A 372 25.65 -6.08 4.50
C PHE A 372 27.16 -5.91 4.32
N ALA A 373 27.67 -4.69 4.52
CA ALA A 373 29.11 -4.42 4.50
C ALA A 373 29.88 -5.20 5.57
N MET A 374 29.25 -5.46 6.73
CA MET A 374 29.84 -6.27 7.79
C MET A 374 29.96 -7.76 7.39
N PHE A 375 29.17 -8.22 6.43
CA PHE A 375 29.26 -9.56 5.86
C PHE A 375 30.19 -9.64 4.64
N GLY A 376 30.97 -8.58 4.37
CA GLY A 376 31.99 -8.54 3.31
C GLY A 376 31.49 -8.06 1.95
N MET A 377 30.23 -7.62 1.81
CA MET A 377 29.73 -7.02 0.58
C MET A 377 30.18 -5.55 0.48
N PRO A 378 30.72 -5.07 -0.66
CA PRO A 378 31.04 -3.65 -0.80
C PRO A 378 29.81 -2.75 -0.57
N HIS A 379 29.95 -1.74 0.28
CA HIS A 379 28.85 -0.89 0.72
C HIS A 379 28.11 -0.24 -0.47
N ASP A 380 28.84 0.21 -1.49
CA ASP A 380 28.25 0.84 -2.66
C ASP A 380 27.37 -0.13 -3.46
N ILE A 381 27.81 -1.37 -3.62
CA ILE A 381 27.04 -2.43 -4.30
C ILE A 381 25.79 -2.76 -3.49
N ALA A 382 25.93 -2.95 -2.18
CA ALA A 382 24.80 -3.21 -1.29
C ALA A 382 23.75 -2.09 -1.37
N ASN A 383 24.20 -0.83 -1.36
CA ASN A 383 23.32 0.33 -1.43
C ASN A 383 22.60 0.43 -2.79
N CYS A 384 23.30 0.16 -3.90
CA CYS A 384 22.67 0.09 -5.23
C CYS A 384 21.55 -0.96 -5.27
N ILE A 385 21.83 -2.17 -4.77
CA ILE A 385 20.87 -3.29 -4.78
C ILE A 385 19.66 -2.94 -3.91
N LEU A 386 19.88 -2.47 -2.69
CA LEU A 386 18.79 -2.18 -1.74
C LEU A 386 17.94 -0.99 -2.20
N THR A 387 18.57 0.07 -2.71
CA THR A 387 17.84 1.22 -3.28
C THR A 387 16.96 0.78 -4.44
N MET A 388 17.45 -0.14 -5.29
CA MET A 388 16.63 -0.73 -6.33
C MET A 388 15.50 -1.60 -5.78
N CYS A 389 15.75 -2.45 -4.78
CA CYS A 389 14.72 -3.29 -4.16
C CYS A 389 13.55 -2.45 -3.66
N VAL A 390 13.82 -1.37 -2.92
CA VAL A 390 12.75 -0.52 -2.38
C VAL A 390 12.03 0.25 -3.50
N SER A 391 12.76 0.77 -4.50
CA SER A 391 12.16 1.43 -5.66
C SER A 391 11.29 0.48 -6.50
N ALA A 392 11.67 -0.79 -6.62
CA ALA A 392 10.88 -1.81 -7.31
C ALA A 392 9.54 -2.04 -6.62
N LEU A 393 9.48 -1.95 -5.29
CA LEU A 393 8.21 -2.02 -4.53
C LEU A 393 7.30 -0.85 -4.84
N ALA A 394 7.84 0.37 -4.82
CA ALA A 394 7.06 1.55 -5.15
C ALA A 394 6.51 1.52 -6.57
N LEU A 395 7.33 1.12 -7.55
CA LEU A 395 6.89 0.93 -8.93
C LEU A 395 5.82 -0.17 -9.05
N THR A 396 5.87 -1.23 -8.23
CA THR A 396 4.83 -2.27 -8.19
C THR A 396 3.51 -1.76 -7.65
N SER A 397 3.57 -0.96 -6.58
CA SER A 397 2.39 -0.25 -6.09
C SER A 397 1.84 0.71 -7.14
N LEU A 398 2.70 1.47 -7.83
CA LEU A 398 2.29 2.40 -8.89
C LEU A 398 1.59 1.68 -10.06
N ASP A 399 2.08 0.52 -10.50
CA ASP A 399 1.43 -0.29 -11.54
C ASP A 399 0.00 -0.70 -11.15
N ALA A 400 -0.15 -1.22 -9.93
CA ALA A 400 -1.43 -1.68 -9.41
C ALA A 400 -2.40 -0.50 -9.26
N VAL A 401 -1.94 0.59 -8.66
CA VAL A 401 -2.73 1.79 -8.35
C VAL A 401 -3.16 2.50 -9.63
N ALA A 402 -2.30 2.65 -10.62
CA ALA A 402 -2.69 3.30 -11.87
C ALA A 402 -3.73 2.50 -12.65
N ARG A 403 -3.66 1.17 -12.58
CA ARG A 403 -4.70 0.31 -13.14
C ARG A 403 -6.00 0.40 -12.36
N ILE A 404 -5.94 0.38 -11.02
CA ILE A 404 -7.12 0.55 -10.16
C ILE A 404 -7.74 1.92 -10.39
N GLY A 405 -6.96 3.00 -10.43
CA GLY A 405 -7.44 4.35 -10.72
C GLY A 405 -8.15 4.44 -12.07
N ARG A 406 -7.56 3.86 -13.12
CA ARG A 406 -8.23 3.72 -14.43
C ARG A 406 -9.57 2.99 -14.30
N MET A 407 -9.59 1.82 -13.66
CA MET A 407 -10.81 1.01 -13.54
C MET A 407 -11.88 1.71 -12.69
N SER A 408 -11.51 2.31 -11.55
CA SER A 408 -12.43 3.09 -10.71
C SER A 408 -13.02 4.28 -11.45
N PHE A 409 -12.22 4.96 -12.26
CA PHE A 409 -12.71 6.04 -13.12
C PHE A 409 -13.70 5.51 -14.16
N GLN A 410 -13.36 4.43 -14.88
CA GLN A 410 -14.25 3.84 -15.88
C GLN A 410 -15.57 3.37 -15.24
N GLU A 411 -15.51 2.71 -14.09
CA GLU A 411 -16.69 2.23 -13.37
C GLU A 411 -17.58 3.39 -12.88
N LEU A 412 -16.99 4.53 -12.50
CA LEU A 412 -17.75 5.71 -12.08
C LEU A 412 -18.65 6.26 -13.21
N PHE A 413 -18.22 6.14 -14.46
CA PHE A 413 -18.95 6.58 -15.65
C PHE A 413 -19.63 5.43 -16.41
N SER A 414 -19.58 4.20 -15.88
CA SER A 414 -20.27 3.06 -16.45
C SER A 414 -21.78 3.13 -16.15
N VAL A 415 -22.59 2.57 -17.05
CA VAL A 415 -24.05 2.49 -16.93
C VAL A 415 -24.48 1.06 -16.65
N ASP A 416 -25.66 0.90 -16.06
CA ASP A 416 -26.26 -0.41 -15.81
C ASP A 416 -26.52 -1.15 -17.14
N GLU A 417 -26.51 -2.49 -17.08
CA GLU A 417 -26.77 -3.34 -18.25
C GLU A 417 -28.09 -2.95 -18.92
N GLY A 418 -28.04 -2.69 -20.23
CA GLY A 418 -29.21 -2.31 -21.04
C GLY A 418 -29.42 -0.81 -21.27
N GLN A 419 -28.57 0.07 -20.70
CA GLN A 419 -28.61 1.51 -20.98
C GLN A 419 -27.58 1.93 -22.04
N GLU A 420 -27.97 2.81 -22.97
CA GLU A 420 -27.04 3.39 -23.93
C GLU A 420 -26.12 4.42 -23.25
N MET A 421 -24.82 4.30 -23.53
CA MET A 421 -23.82 5.24 -23.03
C MET A 421 -23.83 6.54 -23.83
N SER A 422 -23.88 7.67 -23.13
CA SER A 422 -23.65 8.99 -23.73
C SER A 422 -22.23 9.12 -24.28
N PHE A 423 -21.98 10.11 -25.14
CA PHE A 423 -20.64 10.39 -25.68
C PHE A 423 -19.59 10.58 -24.58
N VAL A 424 -19.94 11.35 -23.54
CA VAL A 424 -19.03 11.59 -22.39
C VAL A 424 -18.72 10.29 -21.66
N GLN A 425 -19.72 9.42 -21.46
CA GLN A 425 -19.51 8.12 -20.83
C GLN A 425 -18.63 7.20 -21.69
N LYS A 426 -18.81 7.18 -23.02
CA LYS A 426 -17.95 6.42 -23.94
C LYS A 426 -16.50 6.91 -23.90
N LEU A 427 -16.29 8.22 -23.77
CA LEU A 427 -14.96 8.80 -23.63
C LEU A 427 -14.34 8.44 -22.26
N CYS A 428 -15.07 8.65 -21.16
CA CYS A 428 -14.60 8.36 -19.80
C CYS A 428 -14.36 6.86 -19.55
N THR A 429 -15.08 5.99 -20.26
CA THR A 429 -14.86 4.53 -20.19
C THR A 429 -13.80 4.02 -21.16
N ASN A 430 -13.26 4.87 -22.05
CA ASN A 430 -12.13 4.48 -22.89
C ASN A 430 -10.87 4.29 -22.04
N LYS A 431 -10.21 3.13 -22.17
CA LYS A 431 -9.04 2.79 -21.36
C LYS A 431 -7.89 3.80 -21.45
N TYR A 432 -7.64 4.38 -22.62
CA TYR A 432 -6.54 5.33 -22.82
C TYR A 432 -6.85 6.68 -22.19
N PHE A 433 -8.07 7.19 -22.42
CA PHE A 433 -8.52 8.45 -21.84
C PHE A 433 -8.59 8.39 -20.31
N ALA A 434 -9.21 7.33 -19.76
CA ALA A 434 -9.29 7.11 -18.31
C ALA A 434 -7.90 7.02 -17.66
N THR A 435 -6.92 6.40 -18.33
CA THR A 435 -5.53 6.38 -17.86
C THR A 435 -4.93 7.77 -17.90
N LEU A 436 -5.06 8.47 -19.04
CA LEU A 436 -4.45 9.77 -19.25
C LEU A 436 -4.95 10.81 -18.24
N ILE A 437 -6.27 10.88 -18.00
CA ILE A 437 -6.83 11.84 -17.03
C ILE A 437 -6.38 11.53 -15.60
N THR A 438 -6.37 10.25 -15.22
CA THR A 438 -5.94 9.80 -13.88
C THR A 438 -4.46 10.15 -13.66
N LEU A 439 -3.60 9.84 -14.64
CA LEU A 439 -2.17 10.14 -14.55
C LEU A 439 -1.88 11.63 -14.65
N PHE A 440 -2.61 12.39 -15.46
CA PHE A 440 -2.41 13.82 -15.58
C PHE A 440 -2.69 14.55 -14.26
N ILE A 441 -3.80 14.23 -13.58
CA ILE A 441 -4.10 14.83 -12.27
C ILE A 441 -3.09 14.36 -11.23
N GLY A 442 -2.71 13.07 -11.24
CA GLY A 442 -1.64 12.54 -10.38
C GLY A 442 -0.29 13.24 -10.59
N TYR A 443 0.05 13.58 -11.83
CA TYR A 443 1.27 14.33 -12.17
C TYR A 443 1.22 15.76 -11.62
N LEU A 444 0.10 16.47 -11.77
CA LEU A 444 -0.05 17.82 -11.22
C LEU A 444 0.10 17.83 -9.69
N LEU A 445 -0.50 16.85 -9.01
CA LEU A 445 -0.31 16.68 -7.56
C LEU A 445 1.16 16.42 -7.22
N CYS A 446 1.83 15.57 -7.99
CA CYS A 446 3.23 15.18 -7.80
C CYS A 446 4.19 16.37 -7.81
N LEU A 447 3.87 17.44 -8.55
CA LEU A 447 4.67 18.66 -8.58
C LEU A 447 4.75 19.35 -7.19
N GLY A 448 3.78 19.08 -6.32
CA GLY A 448 3.78 19.54 -4.93
C GLY A 448 4.77 18.80 -4.02
N GLY A 449 5.35 17.69 -4.46
CA GLY A 449 6.27 16.88 -3.68
C GLY A 449 5.59 15.97 -2.66
N TYR A 450 6.15 14.78 -2.44
CA TYR A 450 5.51 13.74 -1.64
C TYR A 450 5.27 14.15 -0.19
N MET A 451 6.12 14.99 0.42
CA MET A 451 5.97 15.42 1.81
C MET A 451 4.73 16.29 2.04
N ASN A 452 4.26 17.02 1.02
CA ASN A 452 3.02 17.79 1.07
C ASN A 452 1.79 16.91 0.81
N ILE A 453 1.95 15.86 0.01
CA ILE A 453 0.87 14.96 -0.39
C ILE A 453 0.65 13.85 0.65
N TRP A 454 1.70 13.44 1.37
CA TRP A 454 1.66 12.30 2.29
C TRP A 454 0.55 12.40 3.34
N PRO A 455 0.30 13.57 3.98
CA PRO A 455 -0.82 13.71 4.91
C PRO A 455 -2.18 13.47 4.23
N LEU A 456 -2.40 14.02 3.03
CA LEU A 456 -3.64 13.79 2.27
C LEU A 456 -3.78 12.34 1.83
N PHE A 457 -2.68 11.72 1.37
CA PHE A 457 -2.63 10.28 1.06
C PHE A 457 -3.01 9.44 2.28
N GLY A 458 -2.41 9.72 3.44
CA GLY A 458 -2.65 9.01 4.69
C GLY A 458 -4.10 9.15 5.15
N ALA A 459 -4.63 10.38 5.15
CA ALA A 459 -6.02 10.66 5.47
C ALA A 459 -6.97 9.95 4.50
N ALA A 460 -6.68 9.97 3.19
CA ALA A 460 -7.50 9.26 2.21
C ALA A 460 -7.46 7.74 2.43
N ASN A 461 -6.29 7.16 2.68
CA ASN A 461 -6.19 5.73 2.97
C ASN A 461 -6.99 5.31 4.21
N GLN A 462 -6.95 6.12 5.28
CA GLN A 462 -7.71 5.85 6.49
C GLN A 462 -9.21 6.03 6.29
N LEU A 463 -9.61 7.01 5.47
CA LEU A 463 -11.01 7.17 5.12
C LEU A 463 -11.52 5.93 4.39
N LEU A 464 -10.80 5.43 3.39
CA LEU A 464 -11.12 4.16 2.71
C LEU A 464 -11.24 3.01 3.70
N SER A 465 -10.32 2.93 4.66
CA SER A 465 -10.37 1.94 5.74
C SER A 465 -11.65 2.09 6.57
N ALA A 466 -12.05 3.31 6.97
CA ALA A 466 -13.29 3.55 7.68
C ALA A 466 -14.52 3.11 6.88
N LEU A 467 -14.57 3.38 5.57
CA LEU A 467 -15.64 2.93 4.66
C LEU A 467 -15.77 1.40 4.65
N VAL A 468 -14.61 0.74 4.52
CA VAL A 468 -14.50 -0.71 4.51
C VAL A 468 -14.95 -1.27 5.85
N LEU A 469 -14.48 -0.73 6.97
CA LEU A 469 -14.86 -1.16 8.32
C LEU A 469 -16.36 -1.04 8.57
N ILE A 470 -17.01 0.05 8.14
CA ILE A 470 -18.47 0.19 8.21
C ILE A 470 -19.14 -0.92 7.40
N SER A 471 -18.69 -1.16 6.17
CA SER A 471 -19.26 -2.17 5.28
C SER A 471 -19.12 -3.58 5.84
N LEU A 472 -17.97 -3.88 6.44
CA LEU A 472 -17.69 -5.15 7.10
C LEU A 472 -18.49 -5.30 8.39
N ALA A 473 -18.72 -4.22 9.13
CA ALA A 473 -19.60 -4.23 10.29
C ALA A 473 -21.05 -4.52 9.90
N ILE A 474 -21.53 -3.95 8.78
CA ILE A 474 -22.85 -4.27 8.23
C ILE A 474 -22.89 -5.75 7.82
N PHE A 475 -21.89 -6.27 7.10
CA PHE A 475 -21.78 -7.69 6.74
C PHE A 475 -21.84 -8.62 7.97
N LEU A 476 -21.06 -8.34 9.02
CA LEU A 476 -21.08 -9.18 10.23
C LEU A 476 -22.45 -9.12 10.90
N LYS A 477 -23.07 -7.94 10.97
CA LYS A 477 -24.41 -7.77 11.56
C LYS A 477 -25.50 -8.49 10.77
N THR A 478 -25.54 -8.32 9.43
CA THR A 478 -26.55 -8.95 8.56
C THR A 478 -26.42 -10.46 8.53
N THR A 479 -25.23 -11.00 8.77
CA THR A 479 -24.98 -12.43 8.81
C THR A 479 -24.97 -13.04 10.21
N GLY A 480 -25.41 -12.29 11.24
CA GLY A 480 -25.55 -12.78 12.62
C GLY A 480 -24.22 -13.01 13.35
N ARG A 481 -23.11 -12.45 12.87
CA ARG A 481 -21.76 -12.57 13.44
C ARG A 481 -21.44 -11.43 14.39
N LYS A 482 -20.56 -11.67 15.37
CA LYS A 482 -20.09 -10.62 16.30
C LYS A 482 -19.23 -9.59 15.56
N GLY A 483 -19.60 -8.31 15.63
CA GLY A 483 -18.90 -7.20 14.94
C GLY A 483 -18.23 -6.16 15.84
N PHE A 484 -18.27 -6.30 17.17
CA PHE A 484 -17.82 -5.26 18.10
C PHE A 484 -16.33 -4.88 17.96
N MET A 485 -15.50 -5.80 17.46
CA MET A 485 -14.08 -5.59 17.19
C MET A 485 -13.83 -4.53 16.10
N LEU A 486 -14.82 -4.24 15.24
CA LEU A 486 -14.68 -3.27 14.15
C LEU A 486 -15.05 -1.84 14.58
N TYR A 487 -15.86 -1.68 15.63
CA TYR A 487 -16.43 -0.37 15.97
C TYR A 487 -15.39 0.63 16.49
N ILE A 488 -14.45 0.19 17.34
CA ILE A 488 -13.37 1.06 17.82
C ILE A 488 -12.45 1.46 16.65
N PRO A 489 -11.92 0.52 15.83
CA PRO A 489 -11.15 0.87 14.65
C PRO A 489 -11.86 1.85 13.73
N MET A 490 -13.14 1.62 13.45
CA MET A 490 -13.97 2.44 12.59
C MET A 490 -14.08 3.89 13.10
N VAL A 491 -14.44 4.09 14.36
CA VAL A 491 -14.60 5.43 14.95
C VAL A 491 -13.26 6.16 15.03
N VAL A 492 -12.21 5.47 15.48
CA VAL A 492 -10.87 6.08 15.60
C VAL A 492 -10.35 6.51 14.23
N MET A 493 -10.44 5.65 13.20
CA MET A 493 -10.02 6.01 11.84
C MET A 493 -10.82 7.18 11.27
N PHE A 494 -12.11 7.25 11.58
CA PHE A 494 -12.93 8.39 11.17
C PHE A 494 -12.50 9.69 11.85
N CYS A 495 -12.28 9.68 13.17
CA CYS A 495 -11.82 10.85 13.91
C CYS A 495 -10.44 11.32 13.44
N VAL A 496 -9.46 10.41 13.34
CA VAL A 496 -8.11 10.72 12.85
C VAL A 496 -8.17 11.35 11.47
N THR A 497 -8.95 10.75 10.56
CA THR A 497 -9.10 11.24 9.19
C THR A 497 -9.71 12.64 9.13
N LEU A 498 -10.84 12.86 9.83
CA LEU A 498 -11.52 14.16 9.79
C LEU A 498 -10.65 15.26 10.37
N THR A 499 -9.99 15.01 11.51
CA THR A 499 -9.06 15.97 12.11
C THR A 499 -7.92 16.28 11.14
N ALA A 500 -7.35 15.26 10.48
CA ALA A 500 -6.24 15.45 9.53
C ALA A 500 -6.67 16.28 8.30
N LEU A 501 -7.87 16.05 7.79
CA LEU A 501 -8.40 16.83 6.68
C LEU A 501 -8.67 18.28 7.08
N VAL A 502 -9.16 18.53 8.29
CA VAL A 502 -9.35 19.89 8.83
C VAL A 502 -8.00 20.60 8.96
N GLU A 503 -6.98 19.94 9.53
CA GLU A 503 -5.63 20.50 9.63
C GLU A 503 -5.00 20.77 8.26
N ALA A 504 -5.20 19.89 7.29
CA ALA A 504 -4.71 20.08 5.92
C ALA A 504 -5.37 21.31 5.26
N VAL A 505 -6.70 21.44 5.37
CA VAL A 505 -7.44 22.60 4.85
C VAL A 505 -6.97 23.88 5.57
N TYR A 506 -6.85 23.86 6.89
CA TYR A 506 -6.39 25.00 7.68
C TYR A 506 -4.98 25.44 7.25
N SER A 507 -4.05 24.50 7.12
CA SER A 507 -2.67 24.78 6.67
C SER A 507 -2.64 25.46 5.30
N ILE A 508 -3.47 25.01 4.35
CA ILE A 508 -3.56 25.61 3.02
C ILE A 508 -4.19 27.00 3.06
N VAL A 509 -5.23 27.21 3.88
CA VAL A 509 -5.86 28.52 4.06
C VAL A 509 -4.90 29.53 4.71
N VAL A 510 -4.06 29.09 5.66
CA VAL A 510 -3.01 29.94 6.24
C VAL A 510 -1.95 30.31 5.19
N LYS A 511 -1.53 29.38 4.32
CA LYS A 511 -0.64 29.73 3.20
C LYS A 511 -1.25 30.79 2.27
N LEU A 512 -2.56 30.71 2.05
CA LEU A 512 -3.32 31.69 1.26
C LEU A 512 -3.29 33.07 1.91
N SER A 513 -3.49 33.16 3.22
CA SER A 513 -3.44 34.45 3.94
C SER A 513 -2.03 35.05 4.01
N MET A 514 -0.99 34.21 3.99
CA MET A 514 0.42 34.62 3.99
C MET A 514 0.99 34.94 2.59
N GLY A 515 0.18 34.84 1.52
CA GLY A 515 0.63 35.08 0.14
C GLY A 515 1.60 34.04 -0.42
N GLN A 516 1.75 32.88 0.24
CA GLN A 516 2.62 31.77 -0.18
C GLN A 516 1.88 30.69 -0.98
N PHE A 517 0.62 30.94 -1.34
CA PHE A 517 -0.24 29.97 -1.99
C PHE A 517 0.06 29.82 -3.48
N VAL A 518 0.36 28.60 -3.89
CA VAL A 518 0.57 28.24 -5.29
C VAL A 518 -0.66 27.48 -5.79
N PHE A 519 -1.49 28.12 -6.61
CA PHE A 519 -2.77 27.53 -7.06
C PHE A 519 -2.62 26.14 -7.70
N ALA A 520 -1.57 25.93 -8.49
CA ALA A 520 -1.31 24.64 -9.15
C ALA A 520 -1.08 23.48 -8.17
N VAL A 521 -0.56 23.77 -6.97
CA VAL A 521 -0.21 22.77 -5.96
C VAL A 521 -1.18 22.81 -4.78
N ASP A 522 -1.19 23.93 -4.06
CA ASP A 522 -2.00 24.11 -2.86
C ASP A 522 -3.50 24.17 -3.21
N GLY A 523 -3.86 24.75 -4.37
CA GLY A 523 -5.25 24.80 -4.84
C GLY A 523 -5.80 23.42 -5.19
N LEU A 524 -5.03 22.60 -5.91
CA LEU A 524 -5.44 21.23 -6.24
C LEU A 524 -5.53 20.34 -4.99
N GLN A 525 -4.58 20.49 -4.05
CA GLN A 525 -4.64 19.82 -2.75
C GLN A 525 -5.88 20.21 -1.95
N LEU A 526 -6.23 21.50 -1.94
CA LEU A 526 -7.43 22.00 -1.27
C LEU A 526 -8.70 21.40 -1.87
N ILE A 527 -8.81 21.36 -3.20
CA ILE A 527 -9.95 20.75 -3.90
C ILE A 527 -10.10 19.29 -3.49
N ILE A 528 -9.01 18.53 -3.47
CA ILE A 528 -9.05 17.11 -3.06
C ILE A 528 -9.39 16.98 -1.58
N ALA A 529 -8.80 17.79 -0.70
CA ALA A 529 -9.09 17.75 0.73
C ALA A 529 -10.58 18.01 1.02
N LEU A 530 -11.15 19.03 0.36
CA LEU A 530 -12.58 19.34 0.46
C LEU A 530 -13.45 18.23 -0.13
N ALA A 531 -13.08 17.67 -1.28
CA ALA A 531 -13.79 16.54 -1.87
C ALA A 531 -13.79 15.33 -0.93
N LEU A 532 -12.63 14.97 -0.34
CA LEU A 532 -12.52 13.89 0.63
C LEU A 532 -13.35 14.17 1.89
N MET A 533 -13.38 15.42 2.37
CA MET A 533 -14.18 15.80 3.55
C MET A 533 -15.68 15.67 3.28
N ILE A 534 -16.15 16.18 2.13
CA ILE A 534 -17.56 16.05 1.71
C ILE A 534 -17.95 14.58 1.57
N LEU A 535 -17.07 13.76 0.97
CA LEU A 535 -17.27 12.33 0.85
C LEU A 535 -17.30 11.64 2.21
N ALA A 536 -16.40 12.00 3.13
CA ALA A 536 -16.37 11.45 4.48
C ALA A 536 -17.69 11.66 5.21
N VAL A 537 -18.21 12.89 5.15
CA VAL A 537 -19.50 13.26 5.75
C VAL A 537 -20.65 12.53 5.06
N SER A 538 -20.66 12.52 3.72
CA SER A 538 -21.73 11.88 2.94
C SER A 538 -21.85 10.39 3.22
N VAL A 539 -20.70 9.69 3.30
CA VAL A 539 -20.68 8.28 3.65
C VAL A 539 -21.10 8.08 5.10
N THR A 540 -20.59 8.86 6.04
CA THR A 540 -20.96 8.69 7.46
C THR A 540 -22.45 8.80 7.66
N ILE A 541 -23.09 9.76 6.99
CA ILE A 541 -24.54 9.91 7.01
C ILE A 541 -25.21 8.71 6.35
N HIS A 542 -24.77 8.31 5.15
CA HIS A 542 -25.46 7.27 4.38
C HIS A 542 -25.23 5.85 4.95
N CYS A 543 -23.98 5.46 5.15
CA CYS A 543 -23.62 4.12 5.63
C CYS A 543 -23.84 3.98 7.13
N GLY A 544 -23.69 5.07 7.91
CA GLY A 544 -24.01 5.08 9.34
C GLY A 544 -25.50 4.85 9.60
N LYS A 545 -26.38 5.46 8.79
CA LYS A 545 -27.84 5.18 8.83
C LYS A 545 -28.13 3.71 8.57
N GLU A 546 -27.54 3.10 7.54
CA GLU A 546 -27.70 1.67 7.25
C GLU A 546 -27.17 0.76 8.37
N LEU A 547 -26.05 1.13 9.00
CA LEU A 547 -25.52 0.38 10.13
C LEU A 547 -26.48 0.40 11.34
N VAL A 548 -27.22 1.49 11.56
CA VAL A 548 -28.25 1.57 12.60
C VAL A 548 -29.50 0.79 12.17
N ASN A 549 -30.01 1.05 10.97
CA ASN A 549 -31.28 0.54 10.44
C ASN A 549 -31.27 -0.94 10.08
N SER A 550 -30.10 -1.54 9.84
CA SER A 550 -29.95 -2.98 9.51
C SER A 550 -30.50 -3.96 10.57
N LYS A 551 -31.02 -3.49 11.71
CA LYS A 551 -31.85 -4.33 12.60
C LYS A 551 -33.24 -4.64 12.01
N GLU A 552 -33.81 -3.75 11.19
CA GLU A 552 -35.16 -3.91 10.61
C GLU A 552 -35.16 -4.81 9.37
N ASN A 553 -34.13 -4.73 8.52
CA ASN A 553 -34.06 -5.52 7.28
C ASN A 553 -33.77 -7.03 7.50
N ILE A 554 -33.27 -7.43 8.67
CA ILE A 554 -33.07 -8.86 9.01
C ILE A 554 -34.41 -9.58 9.23
N GLN A 555 -35.49 -8.85 9.55
CA GLN A 555 -36.83 -9.44 9.70
C GLN A 555 -37.60 -9.58 8.39
N ILE A 556 -37.16 -8.96 7.29
CA ILE A 556 -37.89 -8.94 6.01
C ILE A 556 -37.40 -10.04 5.06
N ASN A 557 -36.17 -10.54 5.24
CA ASN A 557 -35.53 -11.52 4.34
C ASN A 557 -35.30 -12.91 4.95
N ASN A 558 -35.95 -13.23 6.08
CA ASN A 558 -35.99 -14.59 6.64
C ASN A 558 -37.30 -15.28 6.27
#